data_AF-A0A3S4Z125-F1
#
_entry.id   AF-A0A3S4Z125-F1
#
_cell.length_a   1.000
_cell.length_b   1.000
_cell.length_c   1.000
_cell.angle_alpha   90.00
_cell.angle_beta   90.00
_cell.angle_gamma   90.00
#
_symmetry.space_group_name_H-M   'P 1'
#
loop_
_entity.id
_entity.type
_entity.pdbx_description
1 polymer ?
#
loop_
_entity_poly.entity_id
_entity_poly.type
_entity_poly.pdbx_seq_one_letter_code
_entity_poly.pdbx_strand_id
1 'polypeptide(L)'
;MKTTRHSLLISAILLVCWGGPVPAEGAKLTNFSESRLKALGIDPSTAAYFAQGARFTPGITDVELEVNGASRGMQRLAFGHSGEVCADEAFFASAGIRLDPPLRQDRADADTCPQLTDVWPTATVSLLPATQEVHIVVPPEAVEKANDLAHFQQGGTAGLLNYSAYRSYFSSYGNHSSNSYLNLESGFNAGDWMVRGAHNLRQSSAGGFTFDNAYVYAQKTLVDRKQLLQAGQINFSNNLLSGASIDGMQLIPQSALSSQGEGHRCAVLPGQTSHGWKYAKAGS
;
A
#
# COMPACT_ATOMS: atom_id res chain seq x y z
N MET A 1 -2.51 -92.07 -13.99
CA MET A 1 -1.36 -91.18 -13.76
C MET A 1 -1.88 -89.82 -13.33
N LYS A 2 -1.52 -89.39 -12.12
CA LYS A 2 -1.86 -88.10 -11.50
C LYS A 2 -0.74 -87.10 -11.79
N THR A 3 -1.07 -85.90 -12.28
CA THR A 3 -0.23 -84.68 -12.18
C THR A 3 -1.16 -83.45 -12.22
N THR A 4 -1.59 -82.93 -11.07
CA THR A 4 -1.03 -81.77 -10.33
C THR A 4 -1.01 -80.46 -11.12
N ARG A 5 -1.96 -79.56 -10.84
CA ARG A 5 -1.90 -78.13 -11.17
C ARG A 5 -1.77 -77.35 -9.86
N HIS A 6 -0.71 -76.56 -9.73
CA HIS A 6 -0.47 -75.65 -8.62
C HIS A 6 -1.25 -74.34 -8.84
N SER A 7 -2.00 -73.91 -7.82
CA SER A 7 -2.62 -72.59 -7.76
C SER A 7 -1.99 -71.81 -6.61
N LEU A 8 -1.23 -70.78 -6.95
CA LEU A 8 -0.70 -69.79 -6.01
C LEU A 8 -1.84 -68.91 -5.50
N LEU A 9 -2.04 -68.87 -4.17
CA LEU A 9 -2.90 -67.90 -3.50
C LEU A 9 -2.03 -66.75 -2.99
N ILE A 10 -2.24 -65.56 -3.56
CA ILE A 10 -1.65 -64.30 -3.12
C ILE A 10 -2.47 -63.80 -1.93
N SER A 11 -1.87 -63.72 -0.75
CA SER A 11 -2.48 -63.17 0.45
C SER A 11 -2.28 -61.66 0.48
N ALA A 12 -3.37 -60.90 0.38
CA ALA A 12 -3.37 -59.44 0.52
C ALA A 12 -3.54 -59.08 2.00
N ILE A 13 -2.52 -58.46 2.60
CA ILE A 13 -2.58 -57.89 3.94
C ILE A 13 -3.20 -56.49 3.84
N LEU A 14 -4.42 -56.34 4.33
CA LEU A 14 -5.08 -55.04 4.51
C LEU A 14 -4.64 -54.46 5.87
N LEU A 15 -3.82 -53.40 5.82
CA LEU A 15 -3.49 -52.58 6.99
C LEU A 15 -4.66 -51.63 7.27
N VAL A 16 -5.44 -51.91 8.31
CA VAL A 16 -6.51 -51.03 8.79
C VAL A 16 -5.90 -50.07 9.81
N CYS A 17 -5.70 -48.80 9.43
CA CYS A 17 -5.32 -47.74 10.36
C CYS A 17 -6.54 -47.33 11.19
N TRP A 18 -6.62 -47.76 12.44
CA TRP A 18 -7.53 -47.16 13.43
C TRP A 18 -6.92 -45.85 13.92
N GLY A 19 -7.42 -44.73 13.41
CA GLY A 19 -7.21 -43.41 14.00
C GLY A 19 -8.12 -43.22 15.20
N GLY A 20 -7.60 -43.46 16.40
CA GLY A 20 -8.26 -43.02 17.63
C GLY A 20 -8.16 -41.50 17.78
N PRO A 21 -9.13 -40.84 18.43
CA PRO A 21 -9.05 -39.40 18.71
C PRO A 21 -7.86 -39.14 19.64
N VAL A 22 -6.92 -38.31 19.18
CA VAL A 22 -5.86 -37.77 20.03
C VAL A 22 -6.50 -36.74 20.95
N PRO A 23 -6.47 -36.90 22.29
CA PRO A 23 -6.94 -35.87 23.18
C PRO A 23 -6.08 -34.62 23.00
N ALA A 24 -6.73 -33.48 22.74
CA ALA A 24 -6.08 -32.18 22.80
C ALA A 24 -5.63 -31.94 24.24
N GLU A 25 -4.32 -31.99 24.48
CA GLU A 25 -3.75 -31.69 25.78
C GLU A 25 -3.88 -30.19 26.03
N GLY A 26 -4.84 -29.80 26.88
CA GLY A 26 -5.00 -28.43 27.33
C GLY A 26 -3.70 -27.92 27.96
N ALA A 27 -3.21 -26.79 27.48
CA ALA A 27 -1.97 -26.18 27.96
C ALA A 27 -2.01 -25.99 29.48
N LYS A 28 -1.09 -26.65 30.19
CA LYS A 28 -0.92 -26.51 31.64
C LYS A 28 -0.40 -25.11 31.97
N LEU A 29 -1.01 -24.47 32.97
CA LEU A 29 -0.52 -23.25 33.62
C LEU A 29 0.97 -23.40 33.96
N THR A 30 1.80 -22.51 33.40
CA THR A 30 3.24 -22.49 33.68
C THR A 30 3.48 -21.77 35.00
N ASN A 31 3.74 -22.51 36.08
CA ASN A 31 4.10 -21.88 37.35
C ASN A 31 5.56 -21.44 37.30
N PHE A 32 5.79 -20.13 37.16
CA PHE A 32 7.13 -19.56 37.28
C PHE A 32 7.57 -19.46 38.74
N SER A 33 8.84 -19.78 39.03
CA SER A 33 9.42 -19.61 40.37
C SER A 33 9.74 -18.14 40.64
N GLU A 34 8.99 -17.50 41.54
CA GLU A 34 9.17 -16.09 41.89
C GLU A 34 10.60 -15.75 42.36
N SER A 35 11.24 -16.65 43.10
CA SER A 35 12.61 -16.45 43.60
C SER A 35 13.64 -16.41 42.47
N ARG A 36 13.46 -17.25 41.44
CA ARG A 36 14.33 -17.24 40.26
C ARG A 36 14.07 -16.01 39.38
N LEU A 37 12.82 -15.55 39.26
CA LEU A 37 12.47 -14.34 38.51
C LEU A 37 13.06 -13.09 39.15
N LYS A 38 12.94 -12.93 40.46
CA LYS A 38 13.57 -11.83 41.22
C LYS A 38 15.09 -11.84 41.07
N ALA A 39 15.71 -13.02 41.10
CA ALA A 39 17.16 -13.16 40.88
C ALA A 39 17.61 -12.77 39.46
N LEU A 40 16.71 -12.81 38.47
CA LEU A 40 16.94 -12.38 37.09
C LEU A 40 16.51 -10.92 36.85
N GLY A 41 16.04 -10.20 37.87
CA GLY A 41 15.52 -8.83 37.74
C GLY A 41 14.17 -8.73 37.03
N ILE A 42 13.44 -9.84 36.90
CA ILE A 42 12.11 -9.89 36.28
C ILE A 42 11.06 -9.72 37.38
N ASP A 43 10.16 -8.76 37.20
CA ASP A 43 9.05 -8.54 38.14
C ASP A 43 8.11 -9.77 38.13
N PRO A 44 7.83 -10.37 39.31
CA PRO A 44 6.90 -11.49 39.42
C PRO A 44 5.52 -11.23 38.84
N SER A 45 5.04 -9.98 38.86
CA SER A 45 3.75 -9.59 38.28
C SER A 45 3.75 -9.74 36.75
N THR A 46 4.86 -9.41 36.07
CA THR A 46 5.02 -9.61 34.63
C THR A 46 5.03 -11.09 34.29
N ALA A 47 5.71 -11.91 35.09
CA ALA A 47 5.71 -13.35 34.87
C ALA A 47 4.33 -13.99 35.16
N ALA A 48 3.62 -13.52 36.18
CA ALA A 48 2.27 -13.94 36.49
C ALA A 48 1.29 -13.58 35.36
N TYR A 49 1.50 -12.44 34.71
CA TYR A 49 0.73 -12.00 33.54
C TYR A 49 0.89 -12.97 32.36
N PHE A 50 2.12 -13.26 31.95
CA PHE A 50 2.40 -14.13 30.81
C PHE A 50 2.28 -15.64 31.11
N ALA A 51 2.16 -16.04 32.38
CA ALA A 51 1.86 -17.41 32.78
C ALA A 51 0.53 -17.93 32.22
N GLN A 52 -0.39 -17.02 31.89
CA GLN A 52 -1.71 -17.33 31.33
C GLN A 52 -1.71 -17.46 29.80
N GLY A 53 -0.55 -17.29 29.14
CA GLY A 53 -0.38 -17.33 27.69
C GLY A 53 0.16 -16.03 27.10
N ALA A 54 0.51 -16.07 25.82
CA ALA A 54 0.95 -14.89 25.08
C ALA A 54 -0.22 -13.91 24.90
N ARG A 55 -0.04 -12.65 25.36
CA ARG A 55 -1.06 -11.59 25.34
C ARG A 55 -0.40 -10.24 25.12
N PHE A 56 -1.14 -9.25 24.61
CA PHE A 56 -0.64 -7.87 24.55
C PHE A 56 -0.52 -7.30 25.97
N THR A 57 0.41 -6.39 26.20
CA THR A 57 0.48 -5.67 27.49
C THR A 57 -0.61 -4.61 27.56
N PRO A 58 -1.18 -4.33 28.75
CA PRO A 58 -2.14 -3.24 28.91
C PRO A 58 -1.55 -1.90 28.45
N GLY A 59 -2.38 -1.08 27.82
CA GLY A 59 -2.00 0.23 27.28
C GLY A 59 -2.01 0.27 25.74
N ILE A 60 -1.30 1.24 25.19
CA ILE A 60 -1.31 1.51 23.75
C ILE A 60 -0.13 0.81 23.07
N THR A 61 -0.40 0.02 22.02
CA THR A 61 0.62 -0.69 21.25
C THR A 61 0.40 -0.51 19.75
N ASP A 62 1.48 -0.31 19.00
CA ASP A 62 1.44 -0.30 17.54
C ASP A 62 1.44 -1.75 17.02
N VAL A 63 0.44 -2.10 16.19
CA VAL A 63 0.20 -3.45 15.67
C VAL A 63 -0.18 -3.39 14.18
N GLU A 64 0.17 -4.42 13.42
CA GLU A 64 -0.38 -4.61 12.08
C GLU A 64 -1.83 -5.09 12.21
N LEU A 65 -2.76 -4.35 11.61
CA LEU A 65 -4.19 -4.63 11.70
C LEU A 65 -4.71 -5.21 10.38
N GLU A 66 -5.42 -6.33 10.46
CA GLU A 66 -6.12 -6.93 9.34
C GLU A 66 -7.62 -7.05 9.63
N VAL A 67 -8.46 -6.65 8.67
CA VAL A 67 -9.93 -6.77 8.77
C VAL A 67 -10.45 -7.53 7.56
N ASN A 68 -11.12 -8.67 7.79
CA ASN A 68 -11.67 -9.54 6.73
C ASN A 68 -10.64 -9.94 5.65
N GLY A 69 -9.38 -10.20 6.03
CA GLY A 69 -8.32 -10.54 5.06
C GLY A 69 -7.60 -9.33 4.45
N ALA A 70 -8.06 -8.10 4.71
CA ALA A 70 -7.48 -6.88 4.14
C ALA A 70 -6.62 -6.15 5.19
N SER A 71 -5.35 -5.92 4.85
CA SER A 71 -4.45 -5.12 5.70
C SER A 71 -4.94 -3.67 5.80
N ARG A 72 -4.91 -3.15 7.03
CA ARG A 72 -5.10 -1.75 7.41
C ARG A 72 -3.77 -1.07 7.79
N GLY A 73 -2.65 -1.78 7.62
CA GLY A 73 -1.31 -1.34 8.00
C GLY A 73 -1.11 -1.27 9.52
N MET A 74 -0.03 -0.60 9.90
CA MET A 74 0.33 -0.35 11.30
C MET A 74 -0.64 0.64 11.93
N GLN A 75 -1.35 0.21 12.97
CA GLN A 75 -2.33 0.98 13.72
C GLN A 75 -1.97 0.99 15.21
N ARG A 76 -2.37 2.07 15.88
CA ARG A 76 -2.15 2.25 17.31
C ARG A 76 -3.41 1.86 18.06
N LEU A 77 -3.39 0.70 18.70
CA LEU A 77 -4.57 0.16 19.39
C LEU A 77 -4.38 0.15 20.90
N ALA A 78 -5.50 0.32 21.61
CA ALA A 78 -5.56 0.19 23.06
C ALA A 78 -5.84 -1.26 23.45
N PHE A 79 -5.11 -1.75 24.45
CA PHE A 79 -5.28 -3.07 25.04
C PHE A 79 -5.61 -2.96 26.52
N GLY A 80 -6.61 -3.71 26.96
CA GLY A 80 -7.07 -3.73 28.33
C GLY A 80 -6.19 -4.56 29.25
N HIS A 81 -6.64 -4.74 30.49
CA HIS A 81 -5.87 -5.38 31.55
C HIS A 81 -5.62 -6.87 31.32
N SER A 82 -6.41 -7.54 30.48
CA SER A 82 -6.20 -8.95 30.12
C SER A 82 -5.59 -9.12 28.74
N GLY A 83 -5.16 -8.03 28.11
CA GLY A 83 -4.55 -8.01 26.78
C GLY A 83 -5.56 -8.10 25.64
N GLU A 84 -6.86 -7.90 25.93
CA GLU A 84 -7.94 -7.76 24.96
C GLU A 84 -7.86 -6.41 24.25
N VAL A 85 -8.24 -6.34 22.97
CA VAL A 85 -8.32 -5.07 22.24
C VAL A 85 -9.54 -4.27 22.71
N CYS A 86 -9.35 -2.99 23.00
CA CYS A 86 -10.44 -2.08 23.34
C CYS A 86 -11.02 -1.48 22.06
N ALA A 87 -12.28 -1.80 21.78
CA ALA A 87 -13.02 -1.30 20.63
C ALA A 87 -13.60 0.10 20.91
N ASP A 88 -12.72 1.08 21.10
CA ASP A 88 -13.09 2.50 21.24
C ASP A 88 -13.33 3.16 19.86
N GLU A 89 -13.73 4.44 19.87
CA GLU A 89 -13.98 5.18 18.63
C GLU A 89 -12.74 5.23 17.70
N ALA A 90 -11.53 5.31 18.28
CA ALA A 90 -10.28 5.33 17.52
C ALA A 90 -10.01 3.98 16.85
N PHE A 91 -10.31 2.87 17.52
CA PHE A 91 -10.26 1.53 16.96
C PHE A 91 -11.22 1.37 15.78
N PHE A 92 -12.48 1.79 15.90
CA PHE A 92 -13.45 1.68 14.80
C PHE A 92 -13.00 2.46 13.56
N ALA A 93 -12.51 3.69 13.76
CA ALA A 93 -11.95 4.52 12.70
C ALA A 93 -10.72 3.87 12.03
N SER A 94 -9.79 3.34 12.83
CA SER A 94 -8.54 2.72 12.33
C SER A 94 -8.80 1.39 11.62
N ALA A 95 -9.82 0.64 12.05
CA ALA A 95 -10.23 -0.62 11.45
C ALA A 95 -11.07 -0.44 10.17
N GLY A 96 -11.63 0.76 9.94
CA GLY A 96 -12.60 1.01 8.88
C GLY A 96 -13.87 0.16 9.08
N ILE A 97 -14.32 0.06 10.34
CA ILE A 97 -15.54 -0.64 10.73
C ILE A 97 -16.55 0.40 11.21
N ARG A 98 -17.78 0.29 10.74
CA ARG A 98 -18.88 1.17 11.11
C ARG A 98 -19.18 1.05 12.60
N LEU A 99 -19.29 2.19 13.26
CA LEU A 99 -19.74 2.30 14.65
C LEU A 99 -21.25 2.57 14.71
N ASP A 100 -22.05 1.50 14.74
CA ASP A 100 -23.52 1.57 14.76
C ASP A 100 -24.11 0.36 15.52
N PRO A 101 -24.73 0.54 16.71
CA PRO A 101 -25.02 1.81 17.36
C PRO A 101 -23.76 2.49 17.94
N PRO A 102 -23.80 3.80 18.22
CA PRO A 102 -22.70 4.49 18.90
C PRO A 102 -22.44 3.86 20.28
N LEU A 103 -21.18 3.92 20.71
CA LEU A 103 -20.79 3.47 22.05
C LEU A 103 -21.57 4.28 23.10
N ARG A 104 -22.10 3.59 24.11
CA ARG A 104 -22.81 4.27 25.19
C ARG A 104 -21.80 5.05 26.04
N GLN A 105 -22.02 6.36 26.16
CA GLN A 105 -21.16 7.29 26.88
C GLN A 105 -21.28 7.18 28.42
N ASP A 106 -22.15 6.30 28.93
CA ASP A 106 -22.33 6.03 30.36
C ASP A 106 -21.17 5.23 30.98
N ARG A 107 -20.23 4.75 30.16
CA ARG A 107 -18.97 4.08 30.56
C ARG A 107 -17.77 5.02 30.55
N ALA A 108 -17.94 6.23 31.08
CA ALA A 108 -16.86 7.21 31.26
C ALA A 108 -15.88 6.87 32.40
N ASP A 109 -15.77 5.60 32.78
CA ASP A 109 -14.62 5.11 33.54
C ASP A 109 -13.57 4.67 32.54
N ALA A 110 -12.40 5.31 32.57
CA ALA A 110 -11.23 5.01 31.73
C ALA A 110 -10.74 3.55 31.85
N ASP A 111 -11.29 2.77 32.78
CA ASP A 111 -11.06 1.34 32.98
C ASP A 111 -11.97 0.44 32.14
N THR A 112 -12.94 1.00 31.40
CA THR A 112 -13.85 0.17 30.60
C THR A 112 -13.29 -0.05 29.20
N CYS A 113 -12.89 -1.29 28.90
CA CYS A 113 -12.42 -1.70 27.57
C CYS A 113 -13.60 -2.23 26.74
N PRO A 114 -14.19 -1.42 25.82
CA PRO A 114 -15.39 -1.82 25.09
C PRO A 114 -15.10 -3.00 24.17
N GLN A 115 -16.05 -3.91 24.00
CA GLN A 115 -15.86 -5.09 23.17
C GLN A 115 -16.42 -4.84 21.76
N LEU A 116 -15.71 -5.31 20.73
CA LEU A 116 -16.21 -5.22 19.35
C LEU A 116 -17.58 -5.91 19.19
N THR A 117 -17.82 -6.96 19.96
CA THR A 117 -19.09 -7.71 19.98
C THR A 117 -20.27 -6.92 20.53
N ASP A 118 -20.03 -5.79 21.24
CA ASP A 118 -21.09 -4.91 21.72
C ASP A 118 -21.78 -4.16 20.56
N VAL A 119 -21.05 -3.94 19.46
CA VAL A 119 -21.54 -3.30 18.23
C VAL A 119 -21.83 -4.35 17.15
N TRP A 120 -20.94 -5.34 16.99
CA TRP A 120 -21.03 -6.39 15.99
C TRP A 120 -21.01 -7.78 16.63
N PRO A 121 -22.16 -8.36 17.02
CA PRO A 121 -22.22 -9.59 17.83
C PRO A 121 -21.57 -10.83 17.23
N THR A 122 -21.46 -10.90 15.90
CA THR A 122 -20.83 -12.01 15.18
C THR A 122 -19.36 -11.75 14.84
N ALA A 123 -18.78 -10.65 15.34
CA ALA A 123 -17.38 -10.33 15.12
C ALA A 123 -16.47 -11.31 15.86
N THR A 124 -15.29 -11.56 15.29
CA THR A 124 -14.24 -12.37 15.91
C THR A 124 -12.94 -11.59 15.88
N VAL A 125 -12.19 -11.63 16.99
CA VAL A 125 -10.87 -10.99 17.13
C VAL A 125 -9.85 -12.07 17.45
N SER A 126 -8.79 -12.14 16.65
CA SER A 126 -7.63 -12.99 16.87
C SER A 126 -6.42 -12.10 17.18
N LEU A 127 -5.81 -12.33 18.34
CA LEU A 127 -4.69 -11.54 18.83
C LEU A 127 -3.41 -12.36 18.70
N LEU A 128 -2.42 -11.85 17.96
CA LEU A 128 -1.14 -12.49 17.73
C LEU A 128 -0.01 -11.61 18.30
N PRO A 129 0.15 -11.56 19.63
CA PRO A 129 1.14 -10.69 20.29
C PRO A 129 2.59 -11.04 19.94
N ALA A 130 2.87 -12.29 19.53
CA ALA A 130 4.21 -12.71 19.12
C ALA A 130 4.68 -12.03 17.81
N THR A 131 3.75 -11.65 16.94
CA THR A 131 4.02 -10.96 15.67
C THR A 131 3.50 -9.52 15.65
N GLN A 132 2.94 -9.04 16.77
CA GLN A 132 2.28 -7.73 16.87
C GLN A 132 1.16 -7.56 15.83
N GLU A 133 0.36 -8.60 15.63
CA GLU A 133 -0.76 -8.59 14.69
C GLU A 133 -2.10 -8.72 15.40
N VAL A 134 -3.12 -8.07 14.83
CA VAL A 134 -4.52 -8.20 15.23
C VAL A 134 -5.35 -8.49 13.98
N HIS A 135 -6.02 -9.65 13.96
CA HIS A 135 -6.89 -10.04 12.85
C HIS A 135 -8.34 -10.00 13.30
N ILE A 136 -9.18 -9.33 12.52
CA ILE A 136 -10.59 -9.13 12.82
C ILE A 136 -11.44 -9.70 11.68
N VAL A 137 -12.49 -10.44 12.04
CA VAL A 137 -13.53 -10.86 11.11
C VAL A 137 -14.87 -10.25 11.54
N VAL A 138 -15.52 -9.52 10.64
CA VAL A 138 -16.84 -8.90 10.84
C VAL A 138 -17.75 -9.16 9.65
N PRO A 139 -19.09 -9.05 9.80
CA PRO A 139 -20.01 -9.09 8.67
C PRO A 139 -19.66 -8.07 7.58
N PRO A 140 -19.88 -8.36 6.29
CA PRO A 140 -19.54 -7.44 5.20
C PRO A 140 -20.17 -6.04 5.32
N GLU A 141 -21.37 -5.95 5.89
CA GLU A 141 -22.09 -4.69 6.14
C GLU A 141 -21.48 -3.81 7.24
N ALA A 142 -20.61 -4.39 8.07
CA ALA A 142 -19.89 -3.69 9.11
C ALA A 142 -18.69 -2.93 8.56
N VAL A 143 -18.09 -3.40 7.47
CA VAL A 143 -16.93 -2.75 6.87
C VAL A 143 -17.36 -1.48 6.15
N GLU A 144 -16.73 -0.36 6.47
CA GLU A 144 -16.91 0.86 5.70
C GLU A 144 -16.44 0.61 4.28
N LYS A 145 -17.26 1.01 3.30
CA LYS A 145 -16.81 1.01 1.91
C LYS A 145 -15.57 1.90 1.85
N ALA A 146 -14.44 1.32 1.47
CA ALA A 146 -13.19 2.04 1.32
C ALA A 146 -13.46 3.29 0.49
N ASN A 147 -13.47 4.44 1.15
CA ASN A 147 -13.47 5.71 0.45
C ASN A 147 -12.01 5.92 0.10
N ASP A 148 -11.53 5.23 -0.94
CA ASP A 148 -10.13 5.28 -1.42
C ASP A 148 -9.64 6.73 -1.59
N LEU A 149 -10.58 7.66 -1.76
CA LEU A 149 -10.37 9.10 -1.86
C LEU A 149 -9.80 9.74 -0.58
N ALA A 150 -10.02 9.17 0.61
CA ALA A 150 -9.66 9.76 1.91
C ALA A 150 -8.15 9.72 2.21
N HIS A 151 -7.39 8.88 1.51
CA HIS A 151 -5.94 8.75 1.70
C HIS A 151 -5.09 9.46 0.63
N PHE A 152 -5.71 10.13 -0.35
CA PHE A 152 -4.96 10.92 -1.32
C PHE A 152 -4.51 12.24 -0.70
N GLN A 153 -3.20 12.42 -0.62
CA GLN A 153 -2.61 13.71 -0.32
C GLN A 153 -2.82 14.64 -1.52
N GLN A 154 -3.51 15.77 -1.30
CA GLN A 154 -3.81 16.79 -2.30
C GLN A 154 -3.07 18.08 -1.99
N GLY A 155 -2.85 18.92 -3.01
CA GLY A 155 -2.24 20.24 -2.84
C GLY A 155 -0.70 20.26 -2.79
N GLY A 156 -0.16 21.26 -2.10
CA GLY A 156 1.25 21.66 -2.17
C GLY A 156 1.57 22.54 -3.37
N THR A 157 2.71 23.23 -3.32
CA THR A 157 3.21 24.05 -4.42
C THR A 157 4.65 23.67 -4.74
N ALA A 158 4.93 23.33 -5.99
CA ALA A 158 6.27 22.91 -6.41
C ALA A 158 6.54 23.26 -7.86
N GLY A 159 7.78 23.67 -8.15
CA GLY A 159 8.31 23.80 -9.51
C GLY A 159 9.16 22.58 -9.89
N LEU A 160 9.18 22.27 -11.18
CA LEU A 160 10.01 21.24 -11.80
C LEU A 160 10.75 21.84 -13.00
N LEU A 161 12.03 21.51 -13.12
CA LEU A 161 12.82 21.81 -14.29
C LEU A 161 13.79 20.66 -14.54
N ASN A 162 13.59 19.92 -15.63
CA ASN A 162 14.55 18.93 -16.12
C ASN A 162 15.18 19.42 -17.42
N TYR A 163 16.44 19.09 -17.65
CA TYR A 163 17.11 19.42 -18.89
C TYR A 163 18.05 18.31 -19.33
N SER A 164 18.17 18.10 -20.63
CA SER A 164 19.26 17.33 -21.22
C SER A 164 19.85 18.12 -22.37
N ALA A 165 21.17 18.28 -22.37
CA ALA A 165 21.87 19.04 -23.38
C ALA A 165 23.00 18.19 -23.97
N TYR A 166 23.16 18.23 -25.28
CA TYR A 166 24.31 17.62 -25.95
C TYR A 166 24.80 18.50 -27.09
N ARG A 167 26.11 18.43 -27.32
CA ARG A 167 26.77 19.14 -28.42
C ARG A 167 27.60 18.15 -29.20
N SER A 168 27.42 18.12 -30.51
CA SER A 168 28.28 17.37 -31.43
C SER A 168 29.16 18.34 -32.21
N TYR A 169 30.39 17.91 -32.46
CA TYR A 169 31.35 18.61 -33.30
C TYR A 169 31.91 17.62 -34.31
N PHE A 170 31.97 18.03 -35.57
CA PHE A 170 32.54 17.26 -36.66
C PHE A 170 33.57 18.12 -37.38
N SER A 171 34.73 17.53 -37.69
CA SER A 171 35.80 18.19 -38.42
C SER A 171 36.41 17.22 -39.41
N SER A 172 36.47 17.60 -40.69
CA SER A 172 37.06 16.78 -41.76
C SER A 172 37.53 17.65 -42.92
N TYR A 173 38.78 17.43 -43.37
CA TYR A 173 39.40 18.13 -44.52
C TYR A 173 39.14 19.65 -44.59
N GLY A 174 39.28 20.35 -43.46
CA GLY A 174 39.08 21.81 -43.38
C GLY A 174 37.62 22.27 -43.21
N ASN A 175 36.65 21.36 -43.31
CA ASN A 175 35.26 21.63 -42.96
C ASN A 175 35.01 21.33 -41.48
N HIS A 176 34.29 22.22 -40.81
CA HIS A 176 33.83 22.02 -39.44
C HIS A 176 32.30 22.20 -39.36
N SER A 177 31.64 21.36 -38.56
CA SER A 177 30.26 21.59 -38.18
C SER A 177 30.06 21.34 -36.68
N SER A 178 29.15 22.09 -36.08
CA SER A 178 28.77 21.89 -34.68
C SER A 178 27.26 22.00 -34.54
N ASN A 179 26.66 21.05 -33.85
CA ASN A 179 25.24 21.09 -33.52
C ASN A 179 25.11 21.05 -31.99
N SER A 180 24.25 21.91 -31.45
CA SER A 180 23.89 21.90 -30.04
C SER A 180 22.40 21.63 -29.91
N TYR A 181 22.03 20.85 -28.91
CA TYR A 181 20.67 20.46 -28.64
C TYR A 181 20.40 20.58 -27.14
N LEU A 182 19.22 21.06 -26.79
CA LEU A 182 18.75 21.18 -25.42
C LEU A 182 17.28 20.77 -25.39
N ASN A 183 16.98 19.71 -24.64
CA ASN A 183 15.63 19.34 -24.27
C ASN A 183 15.37 19.91 -22.87
N LEU A 184 14.24 20.59 -22.71
CA LEU A 184 13.83 21.22 -21.47
C LEU A 184 12.43 20.75 -21.11
N GLU A 185 12.27 20.17 -19.93
CA GLU A 185 10.97 19.90 -19.34
C GLU A 185 10.75 20.87 -18.19
N SER A 186 9.68 21.65 -18.28
CA SER A 186 9.27 22.56 -17.22
C SER A 186 7.96 22.08 -16.61
N GLY A 187 7.77 22.37 -15.33
CA GLY A 187 6.51 22.07 -14.68
C GLY A 187 6.27 22.87 -13.43
N PHE A 188 5.01 22.98 -13.07
CA PHE A 188 4.55 23.57 -11.83
C PHE A 188 3.32 22.82 -11.33
N ASN A 189 3.17 22.72 -10.02
CA ASN A 189 1.96 22.18 -9.38
C ASN A 189 1.49 23.16 -8.30
N ALA A 190 0.20 23.45 -8.26
CA ALA A 190 -0.45 24.17 -7.16
C ALA A 190 -1.95 23.89 -7.13
N GLY A 191 -2.49 23.58 -5.95
CA GLY A 191 -3.95 23.42 -5.76
C GLY A 191 -4.59 22.46 -6.77
N ASP A 192 -4.02 21.26 -6.88
CA ASP A 192 -4.39 20.17 -7.82
C ASP A 192 -4.28 20.49 -9.31
N TRP A 193 -3.77 21.67 -9.64
CA TRP A 193 -3.33 21.98 -10.99
C TRP A 193 -1.90 21.52 -11.20
N MET A 194 -1.66 21.03 -12.41
CA MET A 194 -0.38 20.58 -12.91
C MET A 194 -0.16 21.24 -14.27
N VAL A 195 0.87 22.05 -14.41
CA VAL A 195 1.32 22.57 -15.71
C VAL A 195 2.59 21.85 -16.10
N ARG A 196 2.68 21.41 -17.35
CA ARG A 196 3.86 20.73 -17.91
C ARG A 196 4.15 21.27 -19.30
N GLY A 197 5.43 21.47 -19.59
CA GLY A 197 5.92 21.86 -20.91
C GLY A 197 7.17 21.08 -21.28
N ALA A 198 7.26 20.64 -22.53
CA ALA A 198 8.46 20.04 -23.10
C ALA A 198 8.88 20.81 -24.34
N HIS A 199 10.13 21.27 -24.33
CA HIS A 199 10.70 22.17 -25.32
C HIS A 199 11.99 21.58 -25.87
N ASN A 200 12.18 21.70 -27.18
CA ASN A 200 13.37 21.27 -27.88
C ASN A 200 14.03 22.48 -28.52
N LEU A 201 15.29 22.70 -28.20
CA LEU A 201 16.10 23.77 -28.75
C LEU A 201 17.24 23.15 -29.55
N ARG A 202 17.46 23.63 -30.77
CA ARG A 202 18.57 23.19 -31.60
C ARG A 202 19.29 24.38 -32.21
N GLN A 203 20.61 24.32 -32.23
CA GLN A 203 21.46 25.29 -32.91
C GLN A 203 22.44 24.57 -33.84
N SER A 204 22.51 24.99 -35.11
CA SER A 204 23.45 24.47 -36.11
C SER A 204 24.49 25.52 -36.50
N SER A 205 25.74 25.08 -36.68
CA SER A 205 26.82 25.92 -37.21
C SER A 205 26.61 26.36 -38.66
N ALA A 206 25.72 25.69 -39.40
CA ALA A 206 25.34 26.07 -40.77
C ALA A 206 24.37 27.27 -40.82
N GLY A 207 24.02 27.83 -39.65
CA GLY A 207 23.00 28.86 -39.51
C GLY A 207 21.63 28.23 -39.27
N GLY A 208 21.05 28.50 -38.10
CA GLY A 208 19.72 28.01 -37.73
C GLY A 208 19.61 27.76 -36.23
N PHE A 209 18.66 28.46 -35.62
CA PHE A 209 18.17 28.17 -34.27
C PHE A 209 16.71 27.75 -34.40
N THR A 210 16.36 26.58 -33.87
CA THR A 210 14.96 26.13 -33.80
C THR A 210 14.56 25.96 -32.35
N PHE A 211 13.31 26.34 -32.07
CA PHE A 211 12.65 26.18 -30.79
C PHE A 211 11.28 25.58 -31.07
N ASP A 212 11.06 24.37 -30.58
CA ASP A 212 9.85 23.59 -30.86
C ASP A 212 9.26 23.07 -29.55
N ASN A 213 7.94 23.15 -29.41
CA ASN A 213 7.23 22.60 -28.26
C ASN A 213 6.71 21.20 -28.62
N ALA A 214 7.07 20.18 -27.82
CA ALA A 214 6.50 18.84 -27.96
C ALA A 214 5.13 18.74 -27.26
N TYR A 215 4.93 19.51 -26.19
CA TYR A 215 3.64 19.74 -25.55
C TYR A 215 3.75 20.88 -24.55
N VAL A 216 2.63 21.55 -24.29
CA VAL A 216 2.46 22.53 -23.21
C VAL A 216 1.01 22.46 -22.77
N TYR A 217 0.75 21.87 -21.60
CA TYR A 217 -0.60 21.68 -21.12
C TYR A 217 -0.74 21.96 -19.62
N ALA A 218 -1.96 22.33 -19.24
CA ALA A 218 -2.44 22.33 -17.88
C ALA A 218 -3.33 21.10 -17.67
N GLN A 219 -3.23 20.49 -16.50
CA GLN A 219 -4.02 19.36 -16.07
C GLN A 219 -4.61 19.66 -14.69
N LYS A 220 -5.86 19.25 -14.48
CA LYS A 220 -6.49 19.21 -13.16
C LYS A 220 -7.12 17.85 -12.89
N THR A 221 -6.88 17.33 -11.70
CA THR A 221 -7.55 16.11 -11.22
C THR A 221 -8.91 16.47 -10.65
N LEU A 222 -9.98 15.88 -11.20
CA LEU A 222 -11.35 16.00 -10.72
C LEU A 222 -11.70 14.75 -9.92
N VAL A 223 -11.34 14.76 -8.63
CA VAL A 223 -11.40 13.59 -7.75
C VAL A 223 -12.83 13.02 -7.65
N ASP A 224 -13.83 13.88 -7.43
CA ASP A 224 -15.25 13.50 -7.34
C ASP A 224 -15.78 12.84 -8.62
N ARG A 225 -15.19 13.18 -9.77
CA ARG A 225 -15.58 12.65 -11.08
C ARG A 225 -14.67 11.54 -11.58
N LYS A 226 -13.62 11.18 -10.82
CA LYS A 226 -12.59 10.19 -11.22
C LYS A 226 -12.03 10.47 -12.62
N GLN A 227 -11.80 11.74 -12.94
CA GLN A 227 -11.42 12.22 -14.27
C GLN A 227 -10.22 13.18 -14.19
N LEU A 228 -9.42 13.20 -15.24
CA LEU A 228 -8.39 14.20 -15.51
C LEU A 228 -8.87 15.14 -16.61
N LEU A 229 -8.90 16.43 -16.31
CA LEU A 229 -9.07 17.48 -17.32
C LEU A 229 -7.69 17.92 -17.80
N GLN A 230 -7.45 17.92 -19.11
CA GLN A 230 -6.25 18.50 -19.72
C GLN A 230 -6.62 19.56 -20.75
N ALA A 231 -5.83 20.62 -20.84
CA ALA A 231 -6.01 21.72 -21.78
C ALA A 231 -4.67 22.31 -22.24
N GLY A 232 -4.54 22.62 -23.52
CA GLY A 232 -3.35 23.20 -24.14
C GLY A 232 -2.89 22.39 -25.36
N GLN A 233 -1.59 22.43 -25.63
CA GLN A 233 -0.91 21.55 -26.59
C GLN A 233 -0.75 20.16 -25.97
N ILE A 234 -1.69 19.28 -26.28
CA ILE A 234 -1.81 17.93 -25.72
C ILE A 234 -1.49 16.88 -26.78
N ASN A 235 -0.86 15.78 -26.37
CA ASN A 235 -0.67 14.61 -27.23
C ASN A 235 -1.82 13.63 -27.01
N PHE A 236 -2.46 13.20 -28.09
CA PHE A 236 -3.50 12.18 -28.02
C PHE A 236 -2.85 10.80 -27.83
N SER A 237 -3.21 10.10 -26.74
CA SER A 237 -2.79 8.72 -26.48
C SER A 237 -3.89 7.76 -26.95
N ASN A 238 -4.14 7.70 -28.25
CA ASN A 238 -5.03 6.69 -28.83
C ASN A 238 -4.20 5.76 -29.74
N ASN A 239 -4.45 4.45 -29.67
CA ASN A 239 -3.73 3.43 -30.43
C ASN A 239 -3.88 3.57 -31.96
N LEU A 240 -4.80 4.41 -32.42
CA LEU A 240 -5.12 4.59 -33.84
C LEU A 240 -4.49 5.85 -34.49
N LEU A 241 -4.12 6.85 -33.69
CA LEU A 241 -3.57 8.13 -34.17
C LEU A 241 -2.47 8.56 -33.20
N SER A 242 -1.23 8.15 -33.45
CA SER A 242 -0.07 8.52 -32.66
C SER A 242 0.69 9.69 -33.29
N GLY A 243 1.15 10.63 -32.46
CA GLY A 243 2.30 11.47 -32.78
C GLY A 243 2.06 12.94 -33.17
N ALA A 244 0.81 13.42 -33.24
CA ALA A 244 0.55 14.85 -33.43
C ALA A 244 -0.01 15.50 -32.15
N SER A 245 0.61 16.59 -31.72
CA SER A 245 0.05 17.45 -30.67
C SER A 245 -1.13 18.23 -31.24
N ILE A 246 -2.20 18.34 -30.47
CA ILE A 246 -3.36 19.18 -30.80
C ILE A 246 -3.46 20.31 -29.78
N ASP A 247 -3.88 21.49 -30.23
CA ASP A 247 -4.34 22.55 -29.35
C ASP A 247 -5.80 22.27 -28.99
N GLY A 248 -6.08 21.95 -27.73
CA GLY A 248 -7.44 21.62 -27.34
C GLY A 248 -7.60 21.26 -25.87
N MET A 249 -8.70 20.55 -25.58
CA MET A 249 -9.05 20.10 -24.25
C MET A 249 -9.54 18.65 -24.32
N GLN A 250 -9.24 17.88 -23.28
CA GLN A 250 -9.73 16.50 -23.14
C GLN A 250 -10.06 16.14 -21.69
N LEU A 251 -10.96 15.17 -21.54
CA LEU A 251 -11.35 14.56 -20.28
C LEU A 251 -11.04 13.07 -20.35
N ILE A 252 -10.21 12.60 -19.42
CA ILE A 252 -9.72 11.21 -19.41
C ILE A 252 -10.17 10.54 -18.12
N PRO A 253 -10.79 9.35 -18.16
CA PRO A 253 -11.02 8.56 -16.95
C PRO A 253 -9.71 8.24 -16.23
N GLN A 254 -9.66 8.39 -14.91
CA GLN A 254 -8.47 8.08 -14.12
C GLN A 254 -8.64 6.73 -13.41
N SER A 255 -7.98 5.70 -13.95
CA SER A 255 -8.01 4.34 -13.39
C SER A 255 -7.39 4.27 -12.00
N ALA A 256 -6.39 5.10 -11.69
CA ALA A 256 -5.81 5.17 -10.35
C ALA A 256 -6.76 5.74 -9.27
N LEU A 257 -7.85 6.41 -9.67
CA LEU A 257 -8.95 6.84 -8.80
C LEU A 257 -10.14 5.87 -8.84
N SER A 258 -10.02 4.81 -9.64
CA SER A 258 -11.00 3.74 -9.78
C SER A 258 -10.49 2.53 -9.00
N SER A 259 -11.38 1.80 -8.32
CA SER A 259 -11.02 0.65 -7.46
C SER A 259 -10.51 -0.58 -8.25
N GLN A 260 -10.22 -0.43 -9.54
CA GLN A 260 -9.65 -1.46 -10.42
C GLN A 260 -8.26 -1.01 -10.84
N GLY A 261 -7.26 -1.44 -10.06
CA GLY A 261 -5.86 -1.27 -10.40
C GLY A 261 -5.46 -2.16 -11.57
N GLU A 262 -5.58 -1.65 -12.81
CA GLU A 262 -4.89 -2.25 -13.95
C GLU A 262 -3.49 -1.65 -14.08
N GLY A 263 -2.47 -2.45 -13.75
CA GLY A 263 -1.08 -2.05 -13.88
C GLY A 263 -0.65 -1.91 -15.35
N HIS A 264 -0.25 -0.71 -15.74
CA HIS A 264 0.37 -0.49 -17.05
C HIS A 264 1.86 -0.89 -17.02
N ARG A 265 2.28 -1.66 -18.03
CA ARG A 265 3.69 -2.08 -18.20
C ARG A 265 4.50 -0.89 -18.73
N CYS A 266 5.46 -0.41 -17.94
CA CYS A 266 6.44 0.56 -18.42
C CYS A 266 7.43 -0.12 -19.38
N ALA A 267 7.58 0.43 -20.60
CA ALA A 267 8.63 0.02 -21.51
C ALA A 267 9.93 0.74 -21.13
N VAL A 268 10.93 -0.03 -20.70
CA VAL A 268 12.30 0.47 -20.50
C VAL A 268 13.05 0.27 -21.80
N LEU A 269 13.43 1.36 -22.46
CA LEU A 269 14.39 1.32 -23.56
C LEU A 269 15.81 1.32 -22.97
N PRO A 270 16.62 0.28 -23.19
CA PRO A 270 17.99 0.26 -22.68
C PRO A 270 18.86 1.28 -23.42
N GLY A 271 19.62 2.10 -22.67
CA GLY A 271 20.84 2.71 -23.21
C GLY A 271 21.04 4.23 -23.12
N GLN A 272 20.51 4.96 -22.14
CA GLN A 272 20.98 6.34 -21.88
C GLN A 272 21.27 6.60 -20.39
N THR A 273 22.49 7.03 -20.11
CA THR A 273 22.92 7.53 -18.79
C THR A 273 22.53 9.01 -18.67
N SER A 274 21.54 9.32 -17.84
CA SER A 274 21.18 10.70 -17.50
C SER A 274 21.89 11.15 -16.22
N HIS A 275 22.41 12.38 -16.21
CA HIS A 275 22.97 13.03 -15.02
C HIS A 275 22.04 14.16 -14.56
N GLY A 276 21.71 14.16 -13.27
CA GLY A 276 21.23 15.34 -12.53
C GLY A 276 19.76 15.31 -12.13
N TRP A 277 19.48 14.98 -10.88
CA TRP A 277 18.20 15.27 -10.21
C TRP A 277 18.43 16.44 -9.24
N LYS A 278 17.65 17.52 -9.35
CA LYS A 278 17.60 18.59 -8.34
C LYS A 278 16.15 18.94 -8.06
N TYR A 279 15.70 18.64 -6.84
CA TYR A 279 14.39 19.04 -6.32
C TYR A 279 14.55 20.33 -5.52
N ALA A 280 13.69 21.32 -5.78
CA ALA A 280 13.57 22.51 -4.94
C ALA A 280 12.15 22.53 -4.34
N LYS A 281 12.07 22.35 -3.01
CA LYS A 281 10.83 22.52 -2.23
C LYS A 281 10.72 23.99 -1.84
N ALA A 282 9.70 24.69 -2.33
CA ALA A 282 9.34 26.01 -1.81
C ALA A 282 8.42 25.79 -0.59
N GLY A 283 8.82 26.29 0.57
CA GLY A 283 8.03 26.20 1.79
C GLY A 283 7.06 27.38 1.92
N SER A 284 5.82 27.06 2.27
CA SER A 284 5.02 27.70 3.33
C SER A 284 3.82 26.82 3.60
#